data_AF-A0A3D4PIB3-F1
#
_entry.id   AF-A0A3D4PIB3-F1
#
_cell.length_a   1.000
_cell.length_b   1.000
_cell.length_c   1.000
_cell.angle_alpha   90.00
_cell.angle_beta   90.00
_cell.angle_gamma   90.00
#
_symmetry.space_group_name_H-M   'P 1'
#
loop_
_entity.id
_entity.type
_entity.pdbx_description
1 polymer ?
#
loop_
_entity_poly.entity_id
_entity_poly.type
_entity_poly.pdbx_seq_one_letter_code
_entity_poly.pdbx_strand_id
1 'polypeptide(L)'
;MKIDLNNHPTVTWSPEFKPGEKKTFQATHIQYRNALTDEAELQLAYETCEKSLLVQVSGSEEETNLPVFVAGKRCYTQVLSLKKGELLVLGKYAWVLRTYASGQGAKLIPIDPLQGECLTLKKVEVDHRLNIPYLHIPAGQSVVIIGGSGAGKSTLIRELVEVRKGNGELRIGGVSRQWPHDTASLKIAYLPQMDLVHDDLTLHQQTKSLISMVNPHQAVKETDECLRAVGLFDDKKKFPNQVSGGELRRARLAAALV
;
A
#
# COMPACT_ATOMS: atom_id res chain seq x y z
N MET A 1 21.04 -14.36 8.14
CA MET A 1 19.90 -14.11 9.06
C MET A 1 18.65 -13.98 8.20
N LYS A 2 17.79 -14.99 8.13
CA LYS A 2 16.53 -14.91 7.38
C LYS A 2 15.57 -14.03 8.17
N ILE A 3 15.07 -12.96 7.57
CA ILE A 3 14.13 -12.04 8.20
C ILE A 3 12.79 -12.33 7.56
N ASP A 4 12.01 -13.16 8.26
CA ASP A 4 10.66 -13.53 7.85
C ASP A 4 9.72 -12.38 8.23
N LEU A 5 9.40 -11.55 7.26
CA LEU A 5 8.47 -10.43 7.39
C LEU A 5 7.03 -10.83 7.02
N ASN A 6 6.74 -12.13 6.87
CA ASN A 6 5.38 -12.63 6.65
C ASN A 6 4.53 -12.61 7.93
N ASN A 7 5.16 -12.52 9.11
CA ASN A 7 4.48 -12.52 10.41
C ASN A 7 4.48 -11.14 11.07
N HIS A 8 3.42 -10.35 10.85
CA HIS A 8 2.92 -9.23 11.69
C HIS A 8 3.95 -8.09 12.03
N PRO A 9 3.53 -6.84 12.34
CA PRO A 9 4.45 -5.71 12.58
C PRO A 9 5.42 -5.85 13.77
N THR A 10 5.33 -6.93 14.54
CA THR A 10 6.13 -7.18 15.75
C THR A 10 7.56 -7.62 15.45
N VAL A 11 7.87 -8.14 14.26
CA VAL A 11 9.26 -8.40 13.82
C VAL A 11 9.65 -7.31 12.84
N THR A 12 9.89 -6.12 13.37
CA THR A 12 10.18 -4.94 12.56
C THR A 12 11.65 -4.99 12.15
N TRP A 13 11.93 -5.14 10.83
CA TRP A 13 13.30 -5.11 10.30
C TRP A 13 14.01 -3.83 10.75
N SER A 14 14.98 -3.96 11.66
CA SER A 14 15.69 -2.82 12.25
C SER A 14 17.19 -3.09 12.28
N PRO A 15 17.88 -3.16 11.13
CA PRO A 15 19.29 -3.50 11.08
C PRO A 15 20.12 -2.44 11.80
N GLU A 16 21.03 -2.93 12.64
CA GLU A 16 22.06 -2.13 13.30
C GLU A 16 23.37 -2.28 12.54
N PHE A 17 24.17 -1.22 12.51
CA PHE A 17 25.43 -1.15 11.80
C PHE A 17 26.51 -0.68 12.76
N LYS A 18 27.56 -1.49 12.93
CA LYS A 18 28.80 -1.06 13.57
C LYS A 18 29.54 -0.07 12.66
N PRO A 19 30.45 0.75 13.23
CA PRO A 19 31.35 1.60 12.44
C PRO A 19 32.01 0.84 11.27
N GLY A 20 31.78 1.27 10.03
CA GLY A 20 32.36 0.66 8.82
C GLY A 20 31.71 -0.65 8.38
N GLU A 21 30.62 -1.09 9.02
CA GLU A 21 29.95 -2.35 8.67
C GLU A 21 29.18 -2.23 7.36
N LYS A 22 29.35 -3.23 6.49
CA LYS A 22 28.55 -3.42 5.27
C LYS A 22 27.65 -4.64 5.43
N LYS A 23 26.40 -4.50 5.02
CA LYS A 23 25.41 -5.60 4.96
C LYS A 23 24.75 -5.63 3.59
N THR A 24 24.60 -6.84 3.07
CA THR A 24 23.87 -7.10 1.83
C THR A 24 22.62 -7.90 2.17
N PHE A 25 21.49 -7.46 1.63
CA PHE A 25 20.19 -8.09 1.82
C PHE A 25 19.62 -8.47 0.44
N GLN A 26 19.45 -9.76 0.20
CA GLN A 26 18.79 -10.29 -1.00
C GLN A 26 17.27 -10.36 -0.77
N ALA A 27 16.48 -10.57 -1.82
CA ALA A 27 15.03 -10.78 -1.69
C ALA A 27 14.65 -11.91 -0.72
N THR A 28 15.44 -12.98 -0.67
CA THR A 28 15.27 -14.09 0.29
C THR A 28 15.49 -13.67 1.75
N HIS A 29 16.19 -12.56 1.98
CA HIS A 29 16.42 -11.94 3.30
C HIS A 29 15.38 -10.86 3.62
N ILE A 30 14.63 -10.37 2.63
CA ILE A 30 13.56 -9.37 2.75
C ILE A 30 12.30 -9.98 2.09
N GLN A 31 11.65 -10.93 2.77
CA GLN A 31 10.56 -11.73 2.18
C GLN A 31 9.22 -10.98 2.03
N TYR A 32 9.21 -9.64 2.09
CA TYR A 32 7.96 -8.91 2.01
C TYR A 32 7.48 -8.74 0.56
N ARG A 33 6.41 -9.47 0.17
CA ARG A 33 5.67 -9.36 -1.11
C ARG A 33 6.57 -9.06 -2.34
N ASN A 34 7.71 -9.74 -2.47
CA ASN A 34 8.64 -9.58 -3.59
C ASN A 34 9.17 -8.13 -3.76
N ALA A 35 9.44 -7.41 -2.66
CA ALA A 35 9.97 -6.04 -2.71
C ALA A 35 11.29 -5.90 -3.50
N LEU A 36 12.08 -6.98 -3.52
CA LEU A 36 13.18 -7.22 -4.44
C LEU A 36 12.84 -8.51 -5.20
N THR A 37 13.25 -8.63 -6.46
CA THR A 37 13.24 -9.94 -7.15
C THR A 37 14.37 -10.82 -6.63
N ASP A 38 14.32 -12.12 -6.88
CA ASP A 38 15.34 -13.08 -6.44
C ASP A 38 16.76 -12.71 -6.90
N GLU A 39 16.88 -11.88 -7.94
CA GLU A 39 18.15 -11.42 -8.52
C GLU A 39 18.62 -10.04 -8.02
N ALA A 40 17.78 -9.32 -7.27
CA ALA A 40 18.10 -7.98 -6.76
C ALA A 40 18.64 -8.00 -5.33
N GLU A 41 19.68 -7.20 -5.07
CA GLU A 41 20.27 -7.04 -3.74
C GLU A 41 20.29 -5.58 -3.28
N LEU A 42 19.84 -5.34 -2.03
CA LEU A 42 20.00 -4.09 -1.31
C LEU A 42 21.30 -4.12 -0.51
N GLN A 43 22.23 -3.25 -0.87
CA GLN A 43 23.51 -3.10 -0.18
C GLN A 43 23.49 -1.84 0.70
N LEU A 44 23.79 -2.01 1.98
CA LEU A 44 23.83 -0.95 2.99
C LEU A 44 25.21 -0.92 3.64
N ALA A 45 25.89 0.22 3.61
CA ALA A 45 27.20 0.39 4.24
C ALA A 45 27.23 1.65 5.12
N TYR A 46 27.63 1.51 6.38
CA TYR A 46 27.68 2.66 7.30
C TYR A 46 29.01 3.40 7.20
N GLU A 47 28.94 4.66 6.79
CA GLU A 47 30.08 5.55 6.67
C GLU A 47 30.27 6.37 7.95
N THR A 48 31.40 6.15 8.62
CA THR A 48 31.69 6.72 9.95
C THR A 48 32.03 8.21 9.89
N CYS A 49 32.71 8.65 8.83
CA CYS A 49 33.11 10.04 8.63
C CYS A 49 31.89 10.95 8.45
N GLU A 50 30.97 10.56 7.57
CA GLU A 50 29.77 11.34 7.27
C GLU A 50 28.58 11.02 8.18
N LYS A 51 28.68 9.97 9.00
CA LYS A 51 27.57 9.41 9.80
C LYS A 51 26.33 9.18 8.93
N SER A 52 26.55 8.55 7.79
CA SER A 52 25.56 8.29 6.75
C SER A 52 25.52 6.79 6.44
N LEU A 53 24.42 6.34 5.85
CA LEU A 53 24.30 5.00 5.31
C LEU A 53 24.33 5.10 3.78
N LEU A 54 25.35 4.52 3.16
CA LEU A 54 25.41 4.35 1.73
C LEU A 54 24.45 3.23 1.34
N VAL A 55 23.55 3.53 0.41
CA VAL A 55 22.50 2.65 -0.07
C VAL A 55 22.67 2.45 -1.57
N GLN A 56 22.68 1.20 -2.01
CA GLN A 56 22.71 0.83 -3.42
C GLN A 56 21.79 -0.37 -3.66
N VAL A 57 21.13 -0.38 -4.81
CA VAL A 57 20.36 -1.53 -5.28
C VAL A 57 21.03 -2.09 -6.53
N SER A 58 21.27 -3.39 -6.53
CA SER A 58 21.77 -4.12 -7.71
C SER A 58 20.62 -4.86 -8.39
N GLY A 59 20.62 -4.89 -9.73
CA GLY A 59 19.56 -5.44 -10.59
C GLY A 59 19.22 -4.52 -11.78
N SER A 60 18.49 -5.01 -12.78
CA SER A 60 17.96 -4.17 -13.87
C SER A 60 16.63 -3.50 -13.50
N GLU A 61 16.28 -2.39 -14.14
CA GLU A 61 15.06 -1.60 -13.81
C GLU A 61 13.76 -2.41 -14.07
N GLU A 62 13.80 -3.37 -14.99
CA GLU A 62 12.70 -4.30 -15.31
C GLU A 62 12.52 -5.42 -14.26
N GLU A 63 13.53 -5.64 -13.42
CA GLU A 63 13.58 -6.70 -12.41
C GLU A 63 13.33 -6.18 -10.99
N THR A 64 12.79 -4.98 -10.79
CA THR A 64 12.42 -4.49 -9.45
C THR A 64 10.91 -4.26 -9.37
N ASN A 65 10.21 -5.11 -8.60
CA ASN A 65 8.75 -5.02 -8.47
C ASN A 65 8.27 -3.83 -7.61
N LEU A 66 9.14 -3.21 -6.79
CA LEU A 66 8.80 -2.04 -5.98
C LEU A 66 9.92 -0.97 -6.05
N PRO A 67 9.56 0.32 -6.08
CA PRO A 67 10.54 1.40 -6.13
C PRO A 67 11.24 1.56 -4.76
N VAL A 68 12.57 1.72 -4.80
CA VAL A 68 13.40 2.08 -3.64
C VAL A 68 13.69 3.57 -3.68
N PHE A 69 13.47 4.27 -2.57
CA PHE A 69 13.84 5.68 -2.43
C PHE A 69 14.78 5.90 -1.25
N VAL A 70 15.78 6.75 -1.45
CA VAL A 70 16.76 7.17 -0.43
C VAL A 70 16.73 8.68 -0.38
N ALA A 71 16.35 9.24 0.77
CA ALA A 71 16.16 10.69 0.92
C ALA A 71 15.24 11.30 -0.17
N GLY A 72 14.19 10.56 -0.54
CA GLY A 72 13.23 10.96 -1.59
C GLY A 72 13.72 10.80 -3.03
N LYS A 73 14.98 10.41 -3.25
CA LYS A 73 15.51 10.12 -4.58
C LYS A 73 15.39 8.64 -4.87
N ARG A 74 14.92 8.28 -6.07
CA ARG A 74 14.85 6.89 -6.50
C ARG A 74 16.27 6.31 -6.54
N CYS A 75 16.45 5.13 -5.96
CA CYS A 75 17.75 4.46 -5.80
C CYS A 75 17.78 3.19 -6.66
N TYR A 76 18.76 3.12 -7.56
CA TYR A 76 19.05 1.96 -8.40
C TYR A 76 20.56 1.66 -8.35
N THR A 77 21.18 1.47 -9.52
CA THR A 77 22.60 1.18 -9.69
C THR A 77 23.51 2.25 -9.07
N GLN A 78 23.00 3.47 -8.88
CA GLN A 78 23.68 4.55 -8.17
C GLN A 78 23.72 4.33 -6.65
N VAL A 79 24.87 4.66 -6.06
CA VAL A 79 25.02 4.75 -4.60
C VAL A 79 24.43 6.08 -4.13
N LEU A 80 23.49 6.03 -3.19
CA LEU A 80 22.92 7.21 -2.53
C LEU A 80 23.26 7.23 -1.05
N SER A 81 23.54 8.41 -0.51
CA SER A 81 23.83 8.60 0.92
C SER A 81 22.54 8.96 1.66
N LEU A 82 22.23 8.20 2.71
CA LEU A 82 21.13 8.43 3.64
C LEU A 82 21.68 9.01 4.94
N LYS A 83 21.23 10.20 5.32
CA LYS A 83 21.67 10.89 6.54
C LYS A 83 20.70 10.66 7.69
N LYS A 84 21.14 11.01 8.90
CA LYS A 84 20.30 10.95 10.10
C LYS A 84 18.98 11.69 9.88
N GLY A 85 17.87 11.01 10.18
CA GLY A 85 16.52 11.58 10.04
C GLY A 85 15.91 11.43 8.64
N GLU A 86 16.70 11.05 7.63
CA GLU A 86 16.20 10.80 6.28
C GLU A 86 15.60 9.40 6.17
N LEU A 87 14.79 9.23 5.12
CA LEU A 87 14.00 8.03 4.87
C LEU A 87 14.63 7.13 3.82
N LEU A 88 14.76 5.85 4.16
CA LEU A 88 14.84 4.75 3.21
C LEU A 88 13.43 4.22 3.01
N VAL A 89 12.93 4.22 1.78
CA VAL A 89 11.59 3.70 1.44
C VAL A 89 11.75 2.50 0.53
N LEU A 90 11.07 1.41 0.87
CA LEU A 90 10.97 0.20 0.05
C LEU A 90 9.48 -0.07 -0.21
N GLY A 91 9.00 0.31 -1.38
CA GLY A 91 7.57 0.28 -1.70
C GLY A 91 6.75 1.15 -0.73
N LYS A 92 5.94 0.52 0.12
CA LYS A 92 5.07 1.18 1.11
C LYS A 92 5.64 1.29 2.53
N TYR A 93 6.87 0.85 2.73
CA TYR A 93 7.54 0.89 4.03
C TYR A 93 8.64 1.92 4.06
N ALA A 94 8.86 2.51 5.22
CA ALA A 94 9.92 3.46 5.43
C ALA A 94 10.73 3.13 6.68
N TRP A 95 12.01 3.45 6.64
CA TRP A 95 12.92 3.43 7.77
C TRP A 95 13.60 4.78 7.89
N VAL A 96 13.70 5.28 9.12
CA VAL A 96 14.51 6.45 9.42
C VAL A 96 15.88 6.02 9.92
N LEU A 97 16.93 6.63 9.38
CA LEU A 97 18.27 6.41 9.91
C LEU A 97 18.43 7.15 11.24
N ARG A 98 18.74 6.40 12.30
CA ARG A 98 19.30 6.97 13.53
C ARG A 98 20.78 6.66 13.62
N THR A 99 21.57 7.69 13.85
CA THR A 99 22.99 7.57 14.17
C THR A 99 23.22 7.90 15.63
N TYR A 100 24.10 7.15 16.28
CA TYR A 100 24.43 7.31 17.69
C TYR A 100 25.70 8.17 17.87
N ALA A 101 26.14 8.39 19.11
CA ALA A 101 27.36 9.14 19.38
C ALA A 101 28.57 8.53 18.64
N SER A 102 29.63 9.31 18.45
CA SER A 102 30.82 8.87 17.69
C SER A 102 31.32 7.51 18.19
N GLY A 103 31.28 6.50 17.31
CA GLY A 103 31.71 5.13 17.60
C GLY A 103 30.59 4.12 17.93
N GLN A 104 29.34 4.56 18.12
CA GLN A 104 28.23 3.66 18.49
C GLN A 104 27.42 3.13 17.29
N GLY A 105 27.80 3.49 16.06
CA GLY A 105 27.19 2.96 14.85
C GLY A 105 25.87 3.65 14.46
N ALA A 106 25.04 2.94 13.70
CA ALA A 106 23.74 3.41 13.24
C ALA A 106 22.67 2.32 13.28
N LYS A 107 21.41 2.71 13.27
CA LYS A 107 20.26 1.82 13.21
C LYS A 107 19.22 2.37 12.26
N LEU A 108 18.73 1.52 11.36
CA LEU A 108 17.50 1.81 10.63
C LEU A 108 16.33 1.47 11.54
N ILE A 109 15.51 2.47 11.84
CA ILE A 109 14.32 2.30 12.65
C ILE A 109 13.12 2.30 11.73
N PRO A 110 12.32 1.21 11.72
CA PRO A 110 11.10 1.19 10.93
C PRO A 110 10.18 2.29 11.38
N ILE A 111 9.67 3.02 10.42
CA ILE A 111 8.55 3.93 10.63
C ILE A 111 7.31 3.10 10.39
N ASP A 112 6.52 2.95 11.46
CA ASP A 112 5.15 2.43 11.42
C ASP A 112 4.46 3.01 10.19
N PRO A 113 3.87 2.15 9.33
CA PRO A 113 3.89 2.33 7.89
C PRO A 113 3.50 3.75 7.52
N LEU A 114 4.41 4.44 6.82
CA LEU A 114 4.33 5.81 6.31
C LEU A 114 3.12 6.54 6.90
N GLN A 115 3.32 7.32 7.98
CA GLN A 115 2.27 8.20 8.55
C GLN A 115 1.44 8.82 7.42
N GLY A 116 0.29 8.22 7.09
CA GLY A 116 -0.12 8.36 5.69
C GLY A 116 -0.95 7.25 5.05
N GLU A 117 -0.91 6.00 5.55
CA GLU A 117 -1.69 4.89 4.94
C GLU A 117 -2.38 3.96 5.98
N CYS A 118 -2.77 4.49 7.15
CA CYS A 118 -3.53 3.74 8.16
C CYS A 118 -4.97 4.26 8.30
N LEU A 119 -5.86 3.42 8.82
CA LEU A 119 -7.25 3.80 9.12
C LEU A 119 -7.47 3.82 10.63
N THR A 120 -7.97 4.94 11.16
CA THR A 120 -8.20 5.13 12.60
C THR A 120 -9.57 5.72 12.84
N LEU A 121 -10.35 5.10 13.72
CA LEU A 121 -11.63 5.58 14.23
C LEU A 121 -11.50 5.78 15.74
N LYS A 122 -11.94 6.93 16.25
CA LYS A 122 -12.04 7.20 17.69
C LYS A 122 -13.40 7.81 18.00
N LYS A 123 -14.13 7.16 18.91
CA LYS A 123 -15.47 7.58 19.37
C LYS A 123 -16.41 7.87 18.20
N VAL A 124 -16.39 7.02 17.18
CA VAL A 124 -17.24 7.18 16.01
C VAL A 124 -18.63 6.65 16.32
N GLU A 125 -19.61 7.53 16.24
CA GLU A 125 -21.02 7.22 16.49
C GLU A 125 -21.86 7.72 15.32
N VAL A 126 -22.72 6.84 14.78
CA VAL A 126 -23.65 7.16 13.70
C VAL A 126 -25.04 6.80 14.18
N ASP A 127 -25.76 7.80 14.69
CA ASP A 127 -27.08 7.63 15.33
C ASP A 127 -27.06 6.43 16.30
N HIS A 128 -28.09 5.58 16.24
CA HIS A 128 -28.18 4.32 16.99
C HIS A 128 -27.68 3.10 16.19
N ARG A 129 -26.99 3.31 15.07
CA ARG A 129 -26.65 2.25 14.10
C ARG A 129 -25.19 1.82 14.15
N LEU A 130 -24.30 2.66 14.67
CA LEU A 130 -22.88 2.38 14.77
C LEU A 130 -22.32 3.06 16.03
N ASN A 131 -21.61 2.30 16.86
CA ASN A 131 -20.80 2.83 17.96
C ASN A 131 -19.44 2.12 17.94
N ILE A 132 -18.37 2.87 17.63
CA ILE A 132 -17.00 2.39 17.60
C ILE A 132 -16.17 3.26 18.56
N PRO A 133 -15.84 2.74 19.76
CA PRO A 133 -15.02 3.50 20.71
C PRO A 133 -13.61 3.72 20.17
N TYR A 134 -13.02 2.68 19.57
CA TYR A 134 -11.71 2.74 18.93
C TYR A 134 -11.54 1.61 17.90
N LEU A 135 -11.01 1.94 16.72
CA LEU A 135 -10.54 0.96 15.74
C LEU A 135 -9.30 1.53 15.05
N HIS A 136 -8.24 0.73 14.95
CA HIS A 136 -7.03 1.08 14.22
C HIS A 136 -6.63 -0.07 13.31
N ILE A 137 -6.53 0.22 12.01
CA ILE A 137 -6.08 -0.71 10.98
C ILE A 137 -4.76 -0.17 10.40
N PRO A 138 -3.63 -0.83 10.69
CA PRO A 138 -2.35 -0.51 10.09
C PRO A 138 -2.36 -0.69 8.56
N ALA A 139 -1.48 0.03 7.87
CA ALA A 139 -1.33 -0.11 6.43
C ALA A 139 -1.00 -1.56 6.02
N GLY A 140 -1.54 -1.99 4.88
CA GLY A 140 -1.24 -3.31 4.33
C GLY A 140 -1.93 -4.49 5.02
N GLN A 141 -2.78 -4.24 6.00
CA GLN A 141 -3.62 -5.26 6.62
C GLN A 141 -4.79 -5.65 5.72
N SER A 142 -5.15 -6.93 5.74
CA SER A 142 -6.40 -7.43 5.15
C SER A 142 -7.34 -7.77 6.30
N VAL A 143 -8.43 -7.02 6.42
CA VAL A 143 -9.36 -7.13 7.56
C VAL A 143 -10.72 -7.59 7.08
N VAL A 144 -11.30 -8.54 7.81
CA VAL A 144 -12.67 -9.02 7.58
C VAL A 144 -13.56 -8.52 8.72
N ILE A 145 -14.67 -7.88 8.37
CA ILE A 145 -15.67 -7.39 9.34
C ILE A 145 -16.85 -8.36 9.33
N ILE A 146 -17.06 -9.05 10.46
CA ILE A 146 -18.08 -10.09 10.61
C ILE A 146 -19.12 -9.64 11.65
N GLY A 147 -20.38 -9.99 11.43
CA GLY A 147 -21.47 -9.72 12.36
C GLY A 147 -22.83 -9.99 11.74
N GLY A 148 -23.87 -10.15 12.57
CA GLY A 148 -25.24 -10.39 12.11
C GLY A 148 -25.81 -9.26 11.24
N SER A 149 -27.00 -9.50 10.66
CA SER A 149 -27.74 -8.42 9.99
C SER A 149 -28.03 -7.28 10.98
N GLY A 150 -27.90 -6.03 10.55
CA GLY A 150 -28.10 -4.87 11.42
C GLY A 150 -26.93 -4.50 12.34
N ALA A 151 -25.84 -5.28 12.39
CA ALA A 151 -24.66 -5.00 13.23
C ALA A 151 -23.83 -3.74 12.84
N GLY A 152 -24.33 -2.90 11.92
CA GLY A 152 -23.66 -1.67 11.52
C GLY A 152 -22.54 -1.81 10.46
N LYS A 153 -22.27 -3.00 9.92
CA LYS A 153 -21.20 -3.22 8.91
C LYS A 153 -21.28 -2.29 7.71
N SER A 154 -22.45 -2.23 7.06
CA SER A 154 -22.67 -1.34 5.91
C SER A 154 -22.60 0.13 6.32
N THR A 155 -23.06 0.47 7.53
CA THR A 155 -22.95 1.83 8.08
C THR A 155 -21.49 2.24 8.27
N LEU A 156 -20.66 1.34 8.80
CA LEU A 156 -19.22 1.56 8.93
C LEU A 156 -18.59 1.79 7.56
N ILE A 157 -18.83 0.92 6.58
CA ILE A 157 -18.28 1.10 5.23
C ILE A 157 -18.71 2.44 4.62
N ARG A 158 -19.97 2.86 4.78
CA ARG A 158 -20.45 4.16 4.31
C ARG A 158 -19.75 5.33 5.00
N GLU A 159 -19.52 5.28 6.31
CA GLU A 159 -18.72 6.31 6.99
C GLU A 159 -17.29 6.41 6.45
N LEU A 160 -16.73 5.30 5.96
CA LEU A 160 -15.40 5.28 5.36
C LEU A 160 -15.36 5.88 3.95
N VAL A 161 -16.38 5.64 3.13
CA VAL A 161 -16.33 5.94 1.68
C VAL A 161 -17.22 7.11 1.25
N GLU A 162 -18.32 7.37 1.94
CA GLU A 162 -19.31 8.42 1.63
C GLU A 162 -19.06 9.69 2.43
N VAL A 163 -19.94 10.68 2.31
CA VAL A 163 -19.95 11.86 3.19
C VAL A 163 -20.32 11.41 4.61
N ARG A 164 -19.45 11.75 5.58
CA ARG A 164 -19.65 11.40 6.99
C ARG A 164 -20.95 11.97 7.54
N LYS A 165 -21.68 11.14 8.29
CA LYS A 165 -22.88 11.53 9.04
C LYS A 165 -22.67 11.38 10.55
N GLY A 166 -21.71 10.57 10.96
CA GLY A 166 -21.38 10.33 12.36
C GLY A 166 -20.46 11.36 13.00
N ASN A 167 -20.47 11.36 14.33
CA ASN A 167 -19.56 12.12 15.18
C ASN A 167 -18.22 11.39 15.37
N GLY A 168 -17.29 12.03 16.09
CA GLY A 168 -15.99 11.47 16.40
C GLY A 168 -14.94 11.67 15.30
N GLU A 169 -13.79 11.02 15.50
CA GLU A 169 -12.62 11.20 14.66
C GLU A 169 -12.41 9.99 13.75
N LEU A 170 -12.38 10.22 12.43
CA LEU A 170 -11.97 9.25 11.42
C LEU A 170 -10.75 9.81 10.70
N ARG A 171 -9.66 9.04 10.66
CA ARG A 171 -8.46 9.35 9.89
C ARG A 171 -8.18 8.25 8.89
N ILE A 172 -7.89 8.63 7.64
CA ILE A 172 -7.47 7.72 6.59
C ILE A 172 -6.19 8.27 6.03
N GLY A 173 -5.17 7.44 6.12
CA GLY A 173 -3.86 7.83 5.71
C GLY A 173 -3.31 9.04 6.47
N GLY A 174 -3.53 9.08 7.79
CA GLY A 174 -3.14 10.21 8.63
C GLY A 174 -3.99 11.48 8.46
N VAL A 175 -4.80 11.59 7.41
CA VAL A 175 -5.65 12.75 7.12
C VAL A 175 -7.01 12.60 7.82
N SER A 176 -7.43 13.63 8.53
CA SER A 176 -8.75 13.68 9.16
C SER A 176 -9.86 13.81 8.12
N ARG A 177 -10.87 12.94 8.21
CA ARG A 177 -12.10 13.02 7.40
C ARG A 177 -13.05 14.02 8.07
N GLN A 178 -12.87 15.30 7.74
CA GLN A 178 -13.73 16.41 8.18
C GLN A 178 -14.30 17.14 6.97
N TRP A 179 -15.62 17.26 6.93
CA TRP A 179 -16.30 18.07 5.92
C TRP A 179 -16.01 19.57 6.15
N PRO A 180 -15.87 20.40 5.10
CA PRO A 180 -15.95 20.10 3.66
C PRO A 180 -14.63 19.69 3.00
N HIS A 181 -13.53 19.62 3.75
CA HIS A 181 -12.18 19.39 3.23
C HIS A 181 -11.80 17.90 3.14
N ASP A 182 -12.78 17.02 2.98
CA ASP A 182 -12.58 15.58 2.93
C ASP A 182 -12.04 15.14 1.56
N THR A 183 -10.72 15.07 1.46
CA THR A 183 -10.00 14.52 0.30
C THR A 183 -9.66 13.03 0.46
N ALA A 184 -10.00 12.43 1.61
CA ALA A 184 -9.63 11.06 1.92
C ALA A 184 -10.50 10.01 1.20
N SER A 185 -11.69 10.40 0.71
CA SER A 185 -12.47 9.58 -0.24
C SER A 185 -11.69 9.29 -1.53
N LEU A 186 -10.77 10.16 -1.94
CA LEU A 186 -9.92 9.97 -3.12
C LEU A 186 -8.86 8.86 -2.93
N LYS A 187 -8.70 8.33 -1.71
CA LYS A 187 -7.73 7.28 -1.38
C LYS A 187 -8.35 5.91 -1.18
N ILE A 188 -9.67 5.77 -1.33
CA ILE A 188 -10.36 4.50 -1.10
C ILE A 188 -11.04 4.03 -2.38
N ALA A 189 -10.66 2.84 -2.83
CA ALA A 189 -11.47 2.11 -3.78
C ALA A 189 -12.59 1.36 -3.05
N TYR A 190 -13.83 1.56 -3.50
CA TYR A 190 -15.01 0.91 -2.92
C TYR A 190 -15.73 0.06 -3.96
N LEU A 191 -15.82 -1.25 -3.68
CA LEU A 191 -16.63 -2.18 -4.47
C LEU A 191 -17.96 -2.45 -3.72
N PRO A 192 -19.08 -1.86 -4.16
CA PRO A 192 -20.37 -2.03 -3.48
C PRO A 192 -20.89 -3.48 -3.56
N GLN A 193 -21.79 -3.82 -2.63
CA GLN A 193 -22.39 -5.15 -2.58
C GLN A 193 -23.30 -5.44 -3.78
N MET A 194 -24.02 -4.43 -4.29
CA MET A 194 -24.79 -4.55 -5.52
C MET A 194 -23.94 -4.09 -6.70
N ASP A 195 -24.04 -4.84 -7.78
CA ASP A 195 -23.23 -4.60 -8.96
C ASP A 195 -23.86 -3.46 -9.79
N LEU A 196 -23.16 -2.34 -9.90
CA LEU A 196 -23.42 -1.33 -10.93
C LEU A 196 -22.83 -1.89 -12.22
N VAL A 197 -23.68 -2.53 -13.02
CA VAL A 197 -23.32 -3.21 -14.26
C VAL A 197 -24.08 -2.52 -15.39
N HIS A 198 -23.35 -2.14 -16.42
CA HIS A 198 -23.92 -1.63 -17.66
C HIS A 198 -24.02 -2.79 -18.63
N ASP A 199 -25.22 -3.35 -18.79
CA ASP A 199 -25.45 -4.53 -19.64
C ASP A 199 -25.11 -4.27 -21.12
N ASP A 200 -25.13 -3.01 -21.54
CA ASP A 200 -24.82 -2.57 -22.91
C ASP A 200 -23.33 -2.33 -23.17
N LEU A 201 -22.47 -2.48 -22.15
CA LEU A 201 -21.03 -2.27 -22.27
C LEU A 201 -20.28 -3.60 -22.16
N THR A 202 -19.30 -3.81 -23.04
CA THR A 202 -18.42 -4.97 -22.93
C THR A 202 -17.62 -4.94 -21.63
N LEU A 203 -17.10 -6.10 -21.21
CA LEU A 203 -16.23 -6.21 -20.04
C LEU A 203 -15.08 -5.20 -20.09
N HIS A 204 -14.44 -5.07 -21.26
CA HIS A 204 -13.39 -4.07 -21.48
C HIS A 204 -13.89 -2.64 -21.31
N GLN A 205 -15.04 -2.29 -21.90
CA GLN A 205 -15.57 -0.93 -21.84
C GLN A 205 -15.92 -0.54 -20.40
N GLN A 206 -16.49 -1.45 -19.62
CA GLN A 206 -16.81 -1.20 -18.22
C GLN A 206 -15.57 -1.06 -17.36
N THR A 207 -14.61 -1.99 -17.47
CA THR A 207 -13.34 -1.90 -16.76
C THR A 207 -12.59 -0.62 -17.11
N LYS A 208 -12.52 -0.27 -18.40
CA LYS A 208 -11.92 0.98 -18.86
C LYS A 208 -12.63 2.20 -18.30
N SER A 209 -13.96 2.18 -18.25
CA SER A 209 -14.72 3.30 -17.69
C SER A 209 -14.34 3.55 -16.24
N LEU A 210 -14.20 2.50 -15.43
CA LEU A 210 -13.80 2.64 -14.02
C LEU A 210 -12.37 3.19 -13.90
N ILE A 211 -11.41 2.61 -14.63
CA ILE A 211 -10.02 3.05 -14.58
C ILE A 211 -9.88 4.50 -15.09
N SER A 212 -10.65 4.88 -16.11
CA SER A 212 -10.59 6.24 -16.68
C SER A 212 -11.05 7.33 -15.72
N MET A 213 -11.80 7.00 -14.67
CA MET A 213 -12.17 7.96 -13.62
C MET A 213 -10.97 8.36 -12.76
N VAL A 214 -9.94 7.52 -12.70
CA VAL A 214 -8.74 7.73 -11.88
C VAL A 214 -7.53 8.07 -12.74
N ASN A 215 -7.30 7.31 -13.82
CA ASN A 215 -6.15 7.46 -14.72
C ASN A 215 -6.57 7.46 -16.20
N PRO A 216 -7.12 8.58 -16.71
CA PRO A 216 -7.65 8.64 -18.07
C PRO A 216 -6.57 8.42 -19.16
N HIS A 217 -5.32 8.78 -18.88
CA HIS A 217 -4.22 8.71 -19.86
C HIS A 217 -3.71 7.29 -20.08
N GLN A 218 -3.77 6.42 -19.06
CA GLN A 218 -3.29 5.04 -19.16
C GLN A 218 -4.41 3.99 -19.20
N ALA A 219 -5.67 4.44 -19.12
CA ALA A 219 -6.84 3.58 -18.95
C ALA A 219 -6.89 2.39 -19.92
N VAL A 220 -6.49 2.54 -21.19
CA VAL A 220 -6.48 1.42 -22.14
C VAL A 220 -5.45 0.36 -21.77
N LYS A 221 -4.21 0.77 -21.50
CA LYS A 221 -3.11 -0.14 -21.15
C LYS A 221 -3.42 -0.85 -19.82
N GLU A 222 -3.84 -0.09 -18.82
CA GLU A 222 -4.19 -0.61 -17.49
C GLU A 222 -5.42 -1.52 -17.54
N THR A 223 -6.39 -1.26 -18.41
CA THR A 223 -7.54 -2.17 -18.62
C THR A 223 -7.09 -3.52 -19.13
N ASP A 224 -6.23 -3.53 -20.15
CA ASP A 224 -5.72 -4.76 -20.74
C ASP A 224 -4.89 -5.56 -19.71
N GLU A 225 -4.04 -4.90 -18.93
CA GLU A 225 -3.27 -5.51 -17.84
C GLU A 225 -4.16 -6.05 -16.72
N CYS A 226 -5.17 -5.28 -16.32
CA CYS A 226 -6.18 -5.65 -15.33
C CYS A 226 -6.92 -6.92 -15.73
N LEU A 227 -7.43 -6.98 -16.97
CA LEU A 227 -8.15 -8.15 -17.47
C LEU A 227 -7.23 -9.37 -17.63
N ARG A 228 -5.96 -9.18 -18.00
CA ARG A 228 -4.98 -10.28 -18.00
C ARG A 228 -4.74 -10.83 -16.59
N ALA A 229 -4.60 -9.95 -15.59
CA ALA A 229 -4.34 -10.34 -14.20
C ALA A 229 -5.45 -11.23 -13.60
N VAL A 230 -6.68 -11.13 -14.11
CA VAL A 230 -7.82 -11.97 -13.69
C VAL A 230 -8.23 -13.05 -14.69
N GLY A 231 -7.45 -13.24 -15.77
CA GLY A 231 -7.71 -14.26 -16.79
C GLY A 231 -8.94 -13.99 -17.67
N LEU A 232 -9.32 -12.73 -17.86
CA LEU A 232 -10.51 -12.32 -18.63
C LEU A 232 -10.20 -11.51 -19.89
N PHE A 233 -8.92 -11.47 -20.30
CA PHE A 233 -8.49 -10.69 -21.45
C PHE A 233 -9.09 -11.21 -22.78
N ASP A 234 -9.18 -12.52 -22.96
CA ASP A 234 -9.76 -13.09 -24.20
C ASP A 234 -11.27 -12.85 -24.26
N ASP A 235 -11.90 -12.68 -23.11
CA ASP A 235 -13.33 -12.42 -22.92
C ASP A 235 -13.68 -10.93 -22.93
N LYS A 236 -12.72 -10.04 -23.18
CA LYS A 236 -12.87 -8.59 -23.06
C LYS A 236 -13.99 -7.98 -23.92
N LYS A 237 -14.41 -8.67 -24.99
CA LYS A 237 -15.51 -8.26 -25.89
C LYS A 237 -16.88 -8.81 -25.47
N LYS A 238 -16.95 -9.70 -24.48
CA LYS A 238 -18.22 -10.23 -23.96
C LYS A 238 -18.98 -9.16 -23.18
N PHE A 239 -20.30 -9.26 -23.22
CA PHE A 239 -21.22 -8.48 -22.40
C PHE A 239 -21.46 -9.17 -21.04
N PRO A 240 -21.97 -8.46 -20.01
CA PRO A 240 -22.18 -9.02 -18.67
C PRO A 240 -23.02 -10.29 -18.64
N ASN A 241 -24.04 -10.38 -19.50
CA ASN A 241 -24.90 -11.55 -19.61
C ASN A 241 -24.21 -12.77 -20.26
N GLN A 242 -22.99 -12.61 -20.79
CA GLN A 242 -22.19 -13.67 -21.43
C GLN A 242 -21.04 -14.16 -20.53
N VAL A 243 -20.92 -13.62 -19.32
CA VAL A 243 -19.95 -14.05 -18.30
C VAL A 243 -20.69 -14.40 -17.01
N SER A 244 -20.08 -15.24 -16.18
CA SER A 244 -20.61 -15.52 -14.85
C SER A 244 -20.52 -14.28 -13.96
N GLY A 245 -21.42 -14.16 -12.97
CA GLY A 245 -21.35 -13.09 -11.97
C GLY A 245 -20.02 -13.08 -11.20
N GLY A 246 -19.39 -14.25 -11.03
CA GLY A 246 -18.06 -14.36 -10.42
C GLY A 246 -16.95 -13.75 -11.29
N GLU A 247 -16.99 -13.95 -12.60
CA GLU A 247 -16.05 -13.33 -13.55
C GLU A 247 -16.22 -11.81 -13.57
N LEU A 248 -17.46 -11.34 -13.64
CA LEU A 248 -17.79 -9.93 -13.61
C LEU A 248 -17.28 -9.26 -12.31
N ARG A 249 -17.45 -9.93 -11.17
CA ARG A 249 -16.95 -9.45 -9.88
C ARG A 249 -15.44 -9.40 -9.81
N ARG A 250 -14.73 -10.38 -10.37
CA ARG A 250 -13.26 -10.38 -10.44
C ARG A 250 -12.73 -9.23 -11.31
N ALA A 251 -13.33 -8.99 -12.47
CA ALA A 251 -12.94 -7.88 -13.33
C ALA A 251 -13.10 -6.53 -12.63
N ARG A 252 -14.22 -6.32 -11.93
CA ARG A 252 -14.47 -5.07 -11.18
C ARG A 252 -13.56 -4.91 -9.98
N LEU A 253 -13.28 -5.99 -9.26
CA LEU A 253 -12.30 -5.96 -8.16
C LEU A 253 -10.92 -5.58 -8.69
N ALA A 254 -10.48 -6.17 -9.81
CA ALA A 254 -9.20 -5.84 -10.40
C ALA A 254 -9.16 -4.39 -10.90
N ALA A 255 -10.25 -3.88 -11.47
CA ALA A 255 -10.36 -2.46 -11.88
C ALA A 255 -10.22 -1.50 -10.69
N ALA A 256 -10.76 -1.89 -9.53
CA ALA A 256 -10.67 -1.12 -8.29
C ALA A 256 -9.29 -1.13 -7.63
N LEU A 257 -8.37 -2.00 -8.10
CA LEU A 257 -7.00 -2.13 -7.57
C LEU A 257 -5.94 -1.46 -8.45
N VAL A 258 -6.35 -0.87 -9.58
CA VAL A 258 -5.54 -0.03 -10.46
C VAL A 258 -5.49 1.38 -9.88
#